data_AF-A0A7J5JX02-F1
#
_entry.id   AF-A0A7J5JX02-F1
#
_cell.length_a   1.000
_cell.length_b   1.000
_cell.length_c   1.000
_cell.angle_alpha   90.00
_cell.angle_beta   90.00
_cell.angle_gamma   90.00
#
_symmetry.space_group_name_H-M   'P 1'
#
loop_
_entity.id
_entity.type
_entity.pdbx_description
1 polymer ?
#
loop_
_entity_poly.entity_id
_entity_poly.type
_entity_poly.pdbx_seq_one_letter_code
_entity_poly.pdbx_strand_id
1 'polypeptide(L)'
;MNDFYLSLKDEHKPTIIYTTYSNIDNVNNRFRLIYVFNEPIRSNEYYRGIANTIVYNIQKEIEGFDLKDKTCLNASQQFAGNGNDNIVYYYNDNIFYPTDFGFDENYFSNSDSILKKERKNNIQTDLESPIGNTEFMKDFWSMSYKRNEEEFIRKYANVYPFLEATPLPETDTDTPYILLPDNYVKIKRYWYREPQIKNSNEVAYKSHVVKLKSGNRRKLLYDGCLLRKIMLPDITVEHLLYCLVCERRYYVDNQDKVITNKILYQIAKDSWSDTERNINIQKDKRLFIVNSKYCEKYGISKRAARNIATKMLLDLRLKQLYDTNLSVKENMESLKNQGIKIGKSSLYNWVKSQKI
;
A
#
# COMPACT_ATOMS: atom_id res chain seq x y z
N MET A 1 -17.65 -17.73 -31.51
CA MET A 1 -17.14 -16.44 -32.08
C MET A 1 -18.09 -15.88 -33.12
N ASN A 2 -18.53 -16.69 -34.10
CA ASN A 2 -19.50 -16.27 -35.12
C ASN A 2 -20.79 -15.70 -34.51
N ASP A 3 -21.39 -16.41 -33.54
CA ASP A 3 -22.62 -15.96 -32.88
C ASP A 3 -22.44 -14.60 -32.19
N PHE A 4 -21.32 -14.42 -31.47
CA PHE A 4 -20.96 -13.14 -30.86
C PHE A 4 -20.84 -12.02 -31.90
N TYR A 5 -20.15 -12.27 -33.01
CA TYR A 5 -19.97 -11.29 -34.08
C TYR A 5 -21.29 -10.92 -34.77
N LEU A 6 -22.19 -11.90 -34.96
CA LEU A 6 -23.51 -11.68 -35.54
C LEU A 6 -24.49 -10.99 -34.58
N SER A 7 -24.29 -11.11 -33.26
CA SER A 7 -25.09 -10.41 -32.25
C SER A 7 -24.75 -8.92 -32.10
N LEU A 8 -23.57 -8.48 -32.57
CA LEU A 8 -23.21 -7.07 -32.58
C LEU A 8 -23.96 -6.33 -33.68
N LYS A 9 -24.39 -5.10 -33.39
CA LYS A 9 -24.89 -4.22 -34.46
C LYS A 9 -23.79 -3.93 -35.47
N ASP A 10 -24.17 -3.76 -36.74
CA ASP A 10 -23.23 -3.52 -37.84
C ASP A 10 -22.29 -2.33 -37.58
N GLU A 11 -22.83 -1.25 -36.99
CA GLU A 11 -22.12 -0.03 -36.60
C GLU A 11 -21.11 -0.21 -35.45
N HIS A 12 -21.17 -1.31 -34.70
CA HIS A 12 -20.25 -1.61 -33.59
C HIS A 12 -19.37 -2.84 -33.83
N LYS A 13 -19.46 -3.45 -35.02
CA LYS A 13 -18.60 -4.57 -35.41
C LYS A 13 -17.15 -4.10 -35.54
N PRO A 14 -16.19 -4.79 -34.89
CA PRO A 14 -14.78 -4.39 -34.95
C PRO A 14 -14.25 -4.45 -36.38
N THR A 15 -13.24 -3.63 -36.68
CA THR A 15 -12.51 -3.67 -37.96
C THR A 15 -11.91 -5.05 -38.20
N ILE A 16 -11.35 -5.66 -37.16
CA ILE A 16 -10.83 -7.04 -37.21
C ILE A 16 -11.23 -7.75 -35.92
N ILE A 17 -11.70 -8.98 -36.05
CA ILE A 17 -11.87 -9.90 -34.92
C ILE A 17 -11.20 -11.23 -35.24
N TYR A 18 -10.47 -11.81 -34.30
CA TYR A 18 -9.83 -13.12 -34.48
C TYR A 18 -9.73 -13.92 -33.18
N THR A 19 -9.74 -15.24 -33.28
CA THR A 19 -9.50 -16.14 -32.13
C THR A 19 -8.05 -16.05 -31.66
N THR A 20 -7.83 -16.05 -30.35
CA THR A 20 -6.48 -16.12 -29.76
C THR A 20 -5.94 -17.54 -29.77
N TYR A 21 -4.62 -17.71 -29.61
CA TYR A 21 -3.98 -19.03 -29.51
C TYR A 21 -4.60 -19.94 -28.44
N SER A 22 -5.06 -19.35 -27.32
CA SER A 22 -5.68 -20.10 -26.21
C SER A 22 -7.19 -20.32 -26.35
N ASN A 23 -7.77 -20.02 -27.52
CA ASN A 23 -9.19 -20.23 -27.78
C ASN A 23 -9.52 -21.73 -27.87
N ILE A 24 -10.55 -22.16 -27.15
CA ILE A 24 -11.14 -23.49 -27.28
C ILE A 24 -12.64 -23.28 -27.48
N ASP A 25 -13.12 -23.60 -28.68
CA ASP A 25 -14.52 -23.38 -29.04
C ASP A 25 -15.47 -24.08 -28.07
N ASN A 26 -16.53 -23.37 -27.66
CA ASN A 26 -17.58 -23.83 -26.73
C ASN A 26 -17.11 -24.22 -25.32
N VAL A 27 -15.83 -24.09 -25.00
CA VAL A 27 -15.27 -24.29 -23.65
C VAL A 27 -14.77 -22.96 -23.07
N ASN A 28 -13.99 -22.22 -23.86
CA ASN A 28 -13.35 -20.98 -23.45
C ASN A 28 -13.10 -20.10 -24.67
N ASN A 29 -14.18 -19.45 -25.11
CA ASN A 29 -14.16 -18.55 -26.25
C ASN A 29 -13.28 -17.33 -25.92
N ARG A 30 -12.12 -17.23 -26.56
CA ARG A 30 -11.13 -16.17 -26.38
C ARG A 30 -10.74 -15.59 -27.73
N PHE A 31 -11.24 -14.40 -27.99
CA PHE A 31 -11.01 -13.66 -29.23
C PHE A 31 -10.64 -12.22 -28.90
N ARG A 32 -10.09 -11.52 -29.90
CA ARG A 32 -9.72 -10.12 -29.81
C ARG A 32 -10.54 -9.30 -30.77
N LEU A 33 -10.97 -8.13 -30.30
CA LEU A 33 -11.65 -7.11 -31.08
C LEU A 33 -10.64 -5.99 -31.34
N ILE A 34 -10.36 -5.70 -32.61
CA ILE A 34 -9.52 -4.58 -33.04
C ILE A 34 -10.42 -3.55 -33.71
N TYR A 35 -10.40 -2.34 -33.16
CA TYR A 35 -11.10 -1.17 -33.71
C TYR A 35 -10.04 -0.20 -34.22
N VAL A 36 -10.10 0.13 -35.50
CA VAL A 36 -9.21 1.11 -36.14
C VAL A 36 -9.91 2.46 -36.13
N PHE A 37 -9.25 3.47 -35.56
CA PHE A 37 -9.77 4.83 -35.51
C PHE A 37 -9.12 5.70 -36.57
N ASN A 38 -9.87 6.69 -37.06
CA ASN A 38 -9.38 7.69 -38.01
C ASN A 38 -8.40 8.70 -37.36
N GLU A 39 -8.34 8.73 -36.03
CA GLU A 39 -7.47 9.59 -35.24
C GLU A 39 -6.47 8.79 -34.38
N PRO A 40 -5.26 9.32 -34.12
CA PRO A 40 -4.30 8.67 -33.26
C PRO A 40 -4.76 8.65 -31.81
N ILE A 41 -4.53 7.53 -31.12
CA ILE A 41 -4.73 7.42 -29.67
C ILE A 41 -3.66 8.27 -28.97
N ARG A 42 -4.06 9.37 -28.34
CA ARG A 42 -3.14 10.41 -27.83
C ARG A 42 -2.63 10.16 -26.41
N SER A 43 -3.32 9.33 -25.63
CA SER A 43 -2.92 9.00 -24.25
C SER A 43 -3.51 7.68 -23.77
N ASN A 44 -2.99 7.14 -22.66
CA ASN A 44 -3.55 5.94 -22.02
C ASN A 44 -4.97 6.18 -21.46
N GLU A 45 -5.26 7.40 -21.00
CA GLU A 45 -6.59 7.77 -20.52
C GLU A 45 -7.60 7.80 -21.67
N TYR A 46 -7.18 8.37 -22.80
CA TYR A 46 -7.95 8.40 -24.03
C TYR A 46 -8.27 6.98 -24.54
N TYR A 47 -7.25 6.12 -24.62
CA TYR A 47 -7.41 4.70 -24.96
C TYR A 47 -8.43 4.02 -24.04
N ARG A 48 -8.26 4.18 -22.73
CA ARG A 48 -9.11 3.51 -21.74
C ARG A 48 -10.55 4.04 -21.80
N GLY A 49 -10.72 5.33 -22.04
CA GLY A 49 -12.02 5.96 -22.26
C GLY A 49 -12.75 5.32 -23.43
N ILE A 50 -12.12 5.30 -24.60
CA ILE A 50 -12.66 4.67 -25.82
C ILE A 50 -12.97 3.19 -25.58
N ALA A 51 -12.01 2.42 -25.04
CA ALA A 51 -12.18 1.00 -24.81
C ALA A 51 -13.35 0.68 -23.86
N ASN A 52 -13.52 1.46 -22.77
CA ASN A 52 -14.66 1.28 -21.86
C ASN A 52 -15.99 1.64 -22.52
N THR A 53 -16.01 2.69 -23.35
CA THR A 53 -17.24 3.08 -24.07
C THR A 53 -17.65 2.00 -25.08
N ILE A 54 -16.70 1.41 -25.81
CA ILE A 54 -16.96 0.26 -26.69
C ILE A 54 -17.53 -0.91 -25.87
N VAL A 55 -16.87 -1.29 -24.78
CA VAL A 55 -17.33 -2.39 -23.90
C VAL A 55 -18.73 -2.14 -23.36
N TYR A 56 -19.02 -0.90 -22.96
CA TYR A 56 -20.34 -0.50 -22.47
C TYR A 56 -21.43 -0.65 -23.55
N ASN A 57 -21.13 -0.31 -24.81
CA ASN A 57 -22.07 -0.53 -25.92
C ASN A 57 -22.28 -2.03 -26.18
N ILE A 58 -21.22 -2.84 -26.18
CA ILE A 58 -21.34 -4.31 -26.33
C ILE A 58 -22.20 -4.90 -25.20
N GLN A 59 -22.03 -4.45 -23.95
CA GLN A 59 -22.83 -4.89 -22.81
C GLN A 59 -24.32 -4.56 -22.93
N LYS A 60 -24.67 -3.49 -23.68
CA LYS A 60 -26.06 -3.14 -23.97
C LYS A 60 -26.65 -3.99 -25.09
N GLU A 61 -25.83 -4.44 -26.03
CA GLU A 61 -26.28 -5.22 -27.18
C GLU A 61 -26.39 -6.71 -26.88
N ILE A 62 -25.49 -7.20 -26.03
CA ILE A 62 -25.38 -8.62 -25.71
C ILE A 62 -25.66 -8.80 -24.23
N GLU A 63 -26.88 -9.24 -23.93
CA GLU A 63 -27.30 -9.55 -22.56
C GLU A 63 -26.38 -10.60 -21.92
N GLY A 64 -25.90 -10.32 -20.71
CA GLY A 64 -24.99 -11.20 -19.98
C GLY A 64 -23.53 -11.16 -20.45
N PHE A 65 -23.15 -10.27 -21.37
CA PHE A 65 -21.75 -10.08 -21.74
C PHE A 65 -20.92 -9.52 -20.57
N ASP A 66 -19.85 -10.22 -20.20
CA ASP A 66 -18.90 -9.81 -19.17
C ASP A 66 -17.46 -9.79 -19.70
N LEU A 67 -16.78 -8.66 -19.51
CA LEU A 67 -15.38 -8.49 -19.89
C LEU A 67 -14.47 -9.13 -18.84
N LYS A 68 -14.16 -10.41 -19.05
CA LYS A 68 -13.29 -11.19 -18.16
C LYS A 68 -11.82 -10.74 -18.19
N ASP A 69 -11.29 -10.49 -19.39
CA ASP A 69 -9.89 -10.06 -19.54
C ASP A 69 -9.78 -8.53 -19.53
N LYS A 70 -9.51 -7.97 -18.35
CA LYS A 70 -9.32 -6.52 -18.17
C LYS A 70 -7.96 -6.01 -18.64
N THR A 71 -7.06 -6.89 -19.09
CA THR A 71 -5.76 -6.47 -19.63
C THR A 71 -5.90 -5.72 -20.95
N CYS A 72 -7.01 -5.95 -21.68
CA CYS A 72 -7.37 -5.20 -22.89
C CYS A 72 -7.50 -3.69 -22.69
N LEU A 73 -7.66 -3.23 -21.44
CA LEU A 73 -7.72 -1.81 -21.08
C LEU A 73 -6.32 -1.16 -20.93
N ASN A 74 -5.25 -1.90 -21.22
CA ASN A 74 -3.88 -1.39 -21.24
C ASN A 74 -3.44 -1.12 -22.68
N ALA A 75 -3.17 0.15 -23.01
CA ALA A 75 -2.71 0.57 -24.32
C ALA A 75 -1.35 -0.06 -24.72
N SER A 76 -0.54 -0.50 -23.75
CA SER A 76 0.75 -1.14 -24.00
C SER A 76 0.68 -2.67 -24.20
N GLN A 77 -0.52 -3.24 -24.30
CA GLN A 77 -0.67 -4.69 -24.46
C GLN A 77 -0.14 -5.13 -25.83
N GLN A 78 0.68 -6.18 -25.85
CA GLN A 78 1.14 -6.78 -27.10
C GLN A 78 0.03 -7.63 -27.73
N PHE A 79 -0.31 -7.32 -28.98
CA PHE A 79 -1.26 -8.08 -29.77
C PHE A 79 -0.55 -9.19 -30.57
N ALA A 80 -0.20 -10.30 -29.90
CA ALA A 80 0.34 -11.48 -30.59
C ALA A 80 -0.76 -12.21 -31.40
N GLY A 81 -0.56 -12.46 -32.69
CA GLY A 81 -1.53 -13.20 -33.52
C GLY A 81 -1.79 -14.63 -33.04
N ASN A 82 -2.64 -15.36 -33.76
CA ASN A 82 -2.85 -16.78 -33.56
C ASN A 82 -2.20 -17.56 -34.70
N GLY A 83 -1.16 -18.33 -34.39
CA GLY A 83 -0.41 -19.14 -35.36
C GLY A 83 -0.94 -20.56 -35.55
N ASN A 84 -2.13 -20.88 -35.02
CA ASN A 84 -2.76 -22.18 -35.24
C ASN A 84 -3.47 -22.19 -36.61
N ASP A 85 -3.50 -23.36 -37.25
CA ASP A 85 -4.15 -23.56 -38.56
C ASP A 85 -5.68 -23.33 -38.52
N ASN A 86 -6.29 -23.38 -37.33
CA ASN A 86 -7.73 -23.22 -37.12
C ASN A 86 -8.12 -21.80 -36.65
N ILE A 87 -7.43 -20.77 -37.13
CA ILE A 87 -7.80 -19.38 -36.82
C ILE A 87 -9.14 -19.02 -37.47
N VAL A 88 -10.09 -18.54 -36.68
CA VAL A 88 -11.32 -17.92 -37.19
C VAL A 88 -11.13 -16.42 -37.06
N TYR A 89 -11.28 -15.70 -38.15
CA TYR A 89 -11.22 -14.25 -38.18
C TYR A 89 -12.29 -13.68 -39.11
N TYR A 90 -12.77 -12.49 -38.76
CA TYR A 90 -13.59 -11.66 -39.62
C TYR A 90 -12.93 -10.29 -39.70
N TYR A 91 -13.02 -9.66 -40.86
CA TYR A 91 -12.59 -8.28 -41.03
C TYR A 91 -13.62 -7.54 -41.87
N ASN A 92 -13.65 -6.23 -41.69
CA ASN A 92 -14.41 -5.29 -42.49
C ASN A 92 -13.58 -4.00 -42.60
N ASP A 93 -14.05 -3.08 -43.45
CA ASP A 93 -13.36 -1.82 -43.71
C ASP A 93 -13.81 -0.68 -42.77
N ASN A 94 -14.38 -1.01 -41.60
CA ASN A 94 -14.85 0.00 -40.67
C ASN A 94 -13.68 0.80 -40.09
N ILE A 95 -13.72 2.11 -40.28
CA ILE A 95 -12.85 3.08 -39.61
C ILE A 95 -13.72 3.94 -38.72
N PHE A 96 -13.39 3.97 -37.44
CA PHE A 96 -14.23 4.59 -36.42
C PHE A 96 -13.76 6.00 -36.06
N TYR A 97 -14.73 6.83 -35.71
CA TYR A 97 -14.56 8.03 -34.91
C TYR A 97 -14.89 7.68 -33.46
N PRO A 98 -14.23 8.29 -32.46
CA PRO A 98 -14.59 8.07 -31.06
C PRO A 98 -16.09 8.31 -30.78
N THR A 99 -16.66 9.32 -31.43
CA THR A 99 -18.08 9.68 -31.34
C THR A 99 -19.04 8.59 -31.80
N ASP A 100 -18.60 7.64 -32.64
CA ASP A 100 -19.44 6.55 -33.13
C ASP A 100 -19.95 5.66 -31.99
N PHE A 101 -19.18 5.55 -30.91
CA PHE A 101 -19.57 4.83 -29.69
C PHE A 101 -20.18 5.74 -28.63
N GLY A 102 -20.42 7.02 -28.95
CA GLY A 102 -20.81 8.04 -27.97
C GLY A 102 -19.68 8.47 -27.04
N PHE A 103 -18.41 8.29 -27.46
CA PHE A 103 -17.28 8.84 -26.71
C PHE A 103 -17.16 10.34 -26.98
N ASP A 104 -17.42 11.14 -25.95
CA ASP A 104 -17.20 12.58 -25.97
C ASP A 104 -15.95 12.91 -25.14
N GLU A 105 -14.89 13.40 -25.80
CA GLU A 105 -13.67 13.92 -25.14
C GLU A 105 -13.99 15.03 -24.14
N ASN A 106 -15.05 15.80 -24.43
CA ASN A 106 -15.53 16.82 -23.52
C ASN A 106 -16.27 16.23 -22.34
N TYR A 107 -16.71 14.98 -22.31
CA TYR A 107 -17.25 14.37 -21.08
C TYR A 107 -16.15 14.05 -20.06
N PHE A 108 -14.94 13.76 -20.53
CA PHE A 108 -13.78 13.58 -19.66
C PHE A 108 -13.16 14.93 -19.29
N SER A 109 -13.15 15.91 -20.19
CA SER A 109 -12.72 17.30 -19.91
C SER A 109 -13.76 18.11 -19.11
N ASN A 110 -15.04 17.77 -19.21
CA ASN A 110 -16.16 18.38 -18.49
C ASN A 110 -16.65 17.58 -17.30
N SER A 111 -16.06 16.41 -16.99
CA SER A 111 -16.17 15.88 -15.62
C SER A 111 -15.49 16.80 -14.60
N ASP A 112 -14.55 17.64 -15.07
CA ASP A 112 -13.94 18.74 -14.31
C ASP A 112 -14.68 20.10 -14.46
N SER A 113 -15.64 20.24 -15.38
CA SER A 113 -16.34 21.52 -15.64
C SER A 113 -17.87 21.51 -15.40
N ILE A 114 -18.54 20.35 -15.39
CA ILE A 114 -19.95 20.18 -15.01
C ILE A 114 -20.15 20.23 -13.48
N LEU A 115 -19.06 20.24 -12.70
CA LEU A 115 -19.09 20.65 -11.28
C LEU A 115 -18.93 22.17 -11.07
N LYS A 116 -18.87 22.98 -12.14
CA LYS A 116 -18.82 24.44 -12.08
C LYS A 116 -20.03 25.07 -12.78
N LYS A 117 -21.22 24.92 -12.20
CA LYS A 117 -22.21 26.01 -12.17
C LYS A 117 -23.23 25.83 -11.04
N GLU A 118 -23.07 26.71 -10.06
CA GLU A 118 -24.08 27.16 -9.09
C GLU A 118 -24.84 26.09 -8.29
N ARG A 119 -24.15 25.49 -7.31
CA ARG A 119 -24.77 25.41 -5.98
C ARG A 119 -24.21 26.55 -5.14
N LYS A 120 -25.05 27.57 -4.99
CA LYS A 120 -25.00 28.58 -3.93
C LYS A 120 -24.53 27.95 -2.63
N ASN A 121 -23.78 28.74 -1.87
CA ASN A 121 -23.43 28.53 -0.47
C ASN A 121 -24.63 28.01 0.34
N ASN A 122 -24.79 26.70 0.39
CA ASN A 122 -25.47 26.01 1.47
C ASN A 122 -24.38 25.15 2.11
N ILE A 123 -23.72 25.75 3.09
CA ILE A 123 -23.25 24.99 4.24
C ILE A 123 -24.49 24.27 4.75
N GLN A 124 -24.64 23.02 4.36
CA GLN A 124 -25.48 22.07 5.08
C GLN A 124 -24.52 20.99 5.57
N THR A 125 -24.03 21.27 6.77
CA THR A 125 -23.84 20.26 7.82
C THR A 125 -24.87 19.16 7.65
N ASP A 126 -24.39 17.93 7.39
CA ASP A 126 -24.82 16.70 8.06
C ASP A 126 -24.19 15.49 7.36
N LEU A 127 -22.89 15.41 7.54
CA LEU A 127 -22.17 14.20 7.92
C LEU A 127 -21.02 14.80 8.72
N GLU A 128 -21.04 14.65 10.04
CA GLU A 128 -19.93 15.07 10.91
C GLU A 128 -18.63 14.67 10.23
N SER A 129 -17.93 15.65 9.65
CA SER A 129 -16.60 15.43 9.12
C SER A 129 -15.79 15.07 10.35
N PRO A 130 -15.21 13.87 10.46
CA PRO A 130 -14.35 13.53 11.60
C PRO A 130 -13.10 14.41 11.65
N ILE A 131 -12.89 15.21 10.60
CA ILE A 131 -11.78 16.11 10.42
C ILE A 131 -12.16 17.51 10.92
N GLY A 132 -11.53 17.92 12.03
CA GLY A 132 -11.80 19.19 12.71
C GLY A 132 -10.93 20.36 12.24
N ASN A 133 -9.78 20.11 11.60
CA ASN A 133 -8.86 21.18 11.19
C ASN A 133 -9.17 21.70 9.76
N THR A 134 -9.81 22.86 9.69
CA THR A 134 -10.21 23.51 8.43
C THR A 134 -9.04 24.00 7.58
N GLU A 135 -7.94 24.44 8.20
CA GLU A 135 -6.72 24.88 7.51
C GLU A 135 -6.00 23.69 6.87
N PHE A 136 -5.85 22.60 7.63
CA PHE A 136 -5.26 21.35 7.13
C PHE A 136 -5.97 20.85 5.88
N MET A 137 -7.31 20.83 5.90
CA MET A 137 -8.09 20.37 4.75
C MET A 137 -7.98 21.30 3.55
N LYS A 138 -7.97 22.61 3.78
CA LYS A 138 -7.76 23.59 2.70
C LYS A 138 -6.40 23.36 2.03
N ASP A 139 -5.34 23.21 2.82
CA ASP A 139 -4.00 22.97 2.31
C ASP A 139 -3.92 21.62 1.57
N PHE A 140 -4.50 20.57 2.16
CA PHE A 140 -4.57 19.24 1.57
C PHE A 140 -5.26 19.25 0.20
N TRP A 141 -6.39 19.96 0.05
CA TRP A 141 -7.07 20.01 -1.24
C TRP A 141 -6.34 20.89 -2.26
N SER A 142 -5.60 21.90 -1.80
CA SER A 142 -4.81 22.78 -2.67
C SER A 142 -3.46 22.18 -3.13
N MET A 143 -3.00 21.10 -2.49
CA MET A 143 -1.72 20.49 -2.83
C MET A 143 -1.79 19.66 -4.11
N SER A 144 -0.68 19.59 -4.83
CA SER A 144 -0.47 18.80 -6.04
C SER A 144 0.82 17.99 -5.93
N TYR A 145 0.79 16.79 -6.51
CA TYR A 145 1.89 15.82 -6.42
C TYR A 145 3.21 16.44 -6.88
N LYS A 146 4.27 16.24 -6.08
CA LYS A 146 5.64 16.80 -6.24
C LYS A 146 5.79 18.33 -6.24
N ARG A 147 4.75 19.13 -6.50
CA ARG A 147 4.87 20.60 -6.56
C ARG A 147 4.97 21.21 -5.17
N ASN A 148 3.99 20.95 -4.31
CA ASN A 148 3.88 21.51 -2.95
C ASN A 148 3.54 20.45 -1.89
N GLU A 149 3.61 19.17 -2.26
CA GLU A 149 3.42 18.04 -1.32
C GLU A 149 4.49 18.02 -0.21
N GLU A 150 5.73 18.41 -0.54
CA GLU A 150 6.82 18.50 0.44
C GLU A 150 6.58 19.64 1.45
N GLU A 151 6.03 20.76 0.99
CA GLU A 151 5.69 21.91 1.84
C GLU A 151 4.57 21.54 2.81
N PHE A 152 3.54 20.84 2.32
CA PHE A 152 2.48 20.28 3.15
C PHE A 152 3.04 19.34 4.21
N ILE A 153 3.89 18.38 3.82
CA ILE A 153 4.51 17.43 4.76
C ILE A 153 5.29 18.19 5.84
N ARG A 154 6.13 19.15 5.46
CA ARG A 154 6.92 19.94 6.42
C ARG A 154 6.06 20.77 7.36
N LYS A 155 5.01 21.41 6.85
CA LYS A 155 4.10 22.24 7.65
C LYS A 155 3.44 21.45 8.78
N TYR A 156 3.03 20.21 8.49
CA TYR A 156 2.25 19.39 9.43
C TYR A 156 3.06 18.31 10.17
N ALA A 157 4.36 18.17 9.91
CA ALA A 157 5.20 17.12 10.50
C ALA A 157 5.25 17.11 12.04
N ASN A 158 5.18 18.29 12.67
CA ASN A 158 5.17 18.41 14.12
C ASN A 158 3.80 18.12 14.74
N VAL A 159 2.72 18.24 13.96
CA VAL A 159 1.35 17.99 14.41
C VAL A 159 1.01 16.52 14.22
N TYR A 160 1.39 15.96 13.06
CA TYR A 160 1.11 14.59 12.68
C TYR A 160 2.44 13.87 12.40
N PRO A 161 2.97 13.05 13.34
CA PRO A 161 4.19 12.30 13.09
C PRO A 161 3.97 11.26 11.98
N PHE A 162 4.93 11.08 11.08
CA PHE A 162 4.80 10.04 10.05
C PHE A 162 5.00 8.65 10.66
N LEU A 163 3.90 7.92 10.84
CA LEU A 163 3.90 6.61 11.48
C LEU A 163 4.36 5.52 10.51
N GLU A 164 5.61 5.08 10.68
CA GLU A 164 6.17 3.91 9.95
C GLU A 164 6.24 2.64 10.82
N ALA A 165 6.24 2.83 12.14
CA ALA A 165 6.16 1.80 13.15
C ALA A 165 5.41 2.32 14.38
N THR A 166 4.94 1.42 15.24
CA THR A 166 4.33 1.78 16.52
C THR A 166 5.28 2.69 17.31
N PRO A 167 4.83 3.87 17.77
CA PRO A 167 5.61 4.74 18.61
C PRO A 167 6.15 3.99 19.83
N LEU A 168 7.42 4.22 20.13
CA LEU A 168 8.05 3.59 21.27
C LEU A 168 7.85 4.45 22.52
N PRO A 169 7.73 3.84 23.71
CA PRO A 169 7.64 4.58 24.94
C PRO A 169 8.91 5.42 25.15
N GLU A 170 8.75 6.59 25.74
CA GLU A 170 9.90 7.35 26.20
C GLU A 170 10.67 6.54 27.24
N THR A 171 12.00 6.59 27.13
CA THR A 171 12.90 5.85 28.02
C THR A 171 14.05 6.76 28.39
N ASP A 172 14.45 6.70 29.65
CA ASP A 172 15.57 7.44 30.19
C ASP A 172 16.90 7.02 29.55
N THR A 173 17.95 7.80 29.79
CA THR A 173 19.27 7.57 29.18
C THR A 173 20.08 6.47 29.87
N ASP A 174 19.64 6.00 31.04
CA ASP A 174 20.32 5.04 31.90
C ASP A 174 19.78 3.60 31.73
N THR A 175 18.66 3.45 31.02
CA THR A 175 18.11 2.15 30.63
C THR A 175 18.61 1.71 29.25
N PRO A 176 19.26 0.54 29.10
CA PRO A 176 19.88 0.10 27.84
C PRO A 176 18.92 -0.46 26.80
N TYR A 177 17.64 -0.62 27.14
CA TYR A 177 16.61 -1.19 26.27
C TYR A 177 15.35 -0.33 26.24
N ILE A 178 14.56 -0.51 25.19
CA ILE A 178 13.19 -0.03 25.09
C ILE A 178 12.33 -1.25 24.83
N LEU A 179 11.37 -1.51 25.73
CA LEU A 179 10.41 -2.60 25.55
C LEU A 179 9.49 -2.29 24.37
N LEU A 180 9.26 -3.28 23.51
CA LEU A 180 8.30 -3.15 22.44
C LEU A 180 6.89 -3.35 23.03
N PRO A 181 5.94 -2.43 22.75
CA PRO A 181 4.58 -2.59 23.23
C PRO A 181 3.89 -3.77 22.54
N ASP A 182 2.80 -4.27 23.12
CA ASP A 182 2.10 -5.47 22.61
C ASP A 182 1.48 -5.27 21.23
N ASN A 183 1.11 -4.03 20.91
CA ASN A 183 0.63 -3.59 19.61
C ASN A 183 1.77 -3.19 18.64
N TYR A 184 3.02 -3.54 18.95
CA TYR A 184 4.14 -3.15 18.10
C TYR A 184 4.06 -3.80 16.72
N VAL A 185 3.87 -2.96 15.70
CA VAL A 185 3.85 -3.32 14.29
C VAL A 185 4.69 -2.30 13.51
N LYS A 186 5.14 -2.69 12.32
CA LYS A 186 5.89 -1.82 11.41
C LYS A 186 5.44 -2.03 9.98
N ILE A 187 5.39 -0.97 9.20
CA ILE A 187 5.11 -1.06 7.76
C ILE A 187 6.38 -1.56 7.07
N LYS A 188 6.24 -2.66 6.34
CA LYS A 188 7.36 -3.23 5.60
C LYS A 188 7.66 -2.39 4.36
N ARG A 189 8.94 -2.06 4.19
CA ARG A 189 9.47 -1.31 3.05
C ARG A 189 10.51 -2.12 2.32
N TYR A 190 10.55 -1.99 1.00
CA TYR A 190 11.58 -2.56 0.17
C TYR A 190 12.66 -1.52 -0.10
N TRP A 191 13.90 -1.92 0.06
CA TRP A 191 15.07 -1.09 -0.16
C TRP A 191 16.04 -1.87 -1.05
N TYR A 192 16.70 -1.18 -1.98
CA TYR A 192 17.85 -1.74 -2.67
C TYR A 192 19.11 -0.97 -2.26
N ARG A 193 20.25 -1.65 -2.30
CA ARG A 193 21.56 -1.06 -2.02
C ARG A 193 22.32 -0.90 -3.33
N GLU A 194 22.63 0.33 -3.66
CA GLU A 194 23.45 0.68 -4.81
C GLU A 194 24.92 0.76 -4.36
N PRO A 195 25.84 0.00 -4.98
CA PRO A 195 27.26 0.13 -4.70
C PRO A 195 27.78 1.47 -5.24
N GLN A 196 28.56 2.16 -4.44
CA GLN A 196 29.27 3.37 -4.79
C GLN A 196 30.76 3.11 -4.66
N ILE A 197 31.46 3.13 -5.78
CA ILE A 197 32.91 2.98 -5.82
C ILE A 197 33.51 4.32 -5.38
N LYS A 198 34.23 4.31 -4.25
CA LYS A 198 35.10 5.43 -3.89
C LYS A 198 36.44 5.29 -4.62
N ASN A 199 37.14 6.42 -4.79
CA ASN A 199 38.44 6.55 -5.48
C ASN A 199 39.56 5.62 -4.95
N SER A 200 39.32 4.85 -3.89
CA SER A 200 40.25 3.97 -3.19
C SER A 200 39.89 2.47 -3.26
N ASN A 201 39.10 2.02 -4.25
CA ASN A 201 38.55 0.64 -4.34
C ASN A 201 37.64 0.23 -3.16
N GLU A 202 37.27 1.18 -2.31
CA GLU A 202 36.34 0.95 -1.21
C GLU A 202 34.90 1.04 -1.73
N VAL A 203 34.13 -0.04 -1.58
CA VAL A 203 32.72 -0.08 -2.00
C VAL A 203 31.85 0.42 -0.83
N ALA A 204 31.36 1.65 -0.93
CA ALA A 204 30.29 2.14 -0.08
C ALA A 204 28.93 1.70 -0.65
N TYR A 205 27.89 1.61 0.18
CA TYR A 205 26.54 1.28 -0.30
C TYR A 205 25.57 2.40 0.04
N LYS A 206 24.85 2.90 -0.97
CA LYS A 206 23.75 3.84 -0.80
C LYS A 206 22.43 3.08 -0.79
N SER A 207 21.60 3.29 0.23
CA SER A 207 20.28 2.64 0.31
C SER A 207 19.22 3.51 -0.35
N HIS A 208 18.41 2.89 -1.21
CA HIS A 208 17.34 3.56 -1.95
C HIS A 208 16.00 2.86 -1.69
N VAL A 209 14.97 3.66 -1.45
CA VAL A 209 13.59 3.15 -1.33
C VAL A 209 13.11 2.66 -2.69
N VAL A 210 12.55 1.44 -2.72
CA VAL A 210 11.84 0.93 -3.89
C VAL A 210 10.41 1.47 -3.84
N LYS A 211 10.08 2.37 -4.77
CA LYS A 211 8.71 2.86 -4.95
C LYS A 211 7.86 1.84 -5.69
N LEU A 212 6.61 1.65 -5.24
CA LEU A 212 5.69 0.74 -5.90
C LEU A 212 5.21 1.34 -7.23
N LYS A 213 5.66 0.75 -8.35
CA LYS A 213 5.44 1.27 -9.72
C LYS A 213 3.99 1.20 -10.20
N SER A 214 3.29 0.08 -9.99
CA SER A 214 1.91 -0.12 -10.49
C SER A 214 1.16 -1.19 -9.70
N GLY A 215 -0.15 -1.34 -9.98
CA GLY A 215 -1.00 -2.38 -9.36
C GLY A 215 -1.55 -2.00 -7.98
N ASN A 216 -1.20 -2.80 -6.96
CA ASN A 216 -1.78 -2.81 -5.60
C ASN A 216 -1.52 -1.56 -4.73
N ARG A 217 -1.27 -0.39 -5.32
CA ARG A 217 -0.97 0.88 -4.62
C ARG A 217 -2.09 1.31 -3.67
N ARG A 218 -3.35 1.29 -4.12
CA ARG A 218 -4.50 1.62 -3.26
C ARG A 218 -4.64 0.64 -2.09
N LYS A 219 -4.48 -0.67 -2.35
CA LYS A 219 -4.51 -1.70 -1.32
C LYS A 219 -3.38 -1.50 -0.30
N LEU A 220 -2.16 -1.23 -0.75
CA LEU A 220 -1.02 -0.95 0.13
C LEU A 220 -1.27 0.26 1.02
N LEU A 221 -1.80 1.34 0.45
CA LEU A 221 -2.16 2.55 1.20
C LEU A 221 -3.25 2.26 2.24
N TYR A 222 -4.26 1.49 1.85
CA TYR A 222 -5.36 1.07 2.73
C TYR A 222 -4.89 0.16 3.88
N ASP A 223 -4.16 -0.92 3.57
CA ASP A 223 -3.56 -1.82 4.56
C ASP A 223 -2.61 -1.05 5.50
N GLY A 224 -1.90 -0.05 4.95
CA GLY A 224 -1.06 0.87 5.71
C GLY A 224 -1.84 1.75 6.70
N CYS A 225 -3.07 2.16 6.39
CA CYS A 225 -3.93 2.85 7.33
C CYS A 225 -4.42 1.92 8.45
N LEU A 226 -4.84 0.69 8.11
CA LEU A 226 -5.25 -0.29 9.11
C LEU A 226 -4.11 -0.64 10.08
N LEU A 227 -2.88 -0.76 9.59
CA LEU A 227 -1.70 -0.91 10.44
C LEU A 227 -1.50 0.29 11.38
N ARG A 228 -1.75 1.52 10.92
CA ARG A 228 -1.60 2.73 11.75
C ARG A 228 -2.65 2.84 12.84
N LYS A 229 -3.87 2.36 12.61
CA LYS A 229 -4.88 2.20 13.67
C LYS A 229 -4.42 1.23 14.77
N ILE A 230 -3.64 0.22 14.42
CA ILE A 230 -3.02 -0.68 15.42
C ILE A 230 -1.87 0.02 16.14
N MET A 231 -1.03 0.77 15.41
CA MET A 231 0.10 1.54 15.97
C MET A 231 -0.38 2.59 16.97
N LEU A 232 -1.48 3.26 16.66
CA LEU A 232 -2.05 4.36 17.43
C LEU A 232 -3.59 4.21 17.39
N PRO A 233 -4.22 3.57 18.39
CA PRO A 233 -5.66 3.30 18.41
C PRO A 233 -6.53 4.55 18.27
N ASP A 234 -6.10 5.66 18.87
CA ASP A 234 -6.80 6.95 18.85
C ASP A 234 -6.35 7.87 17.71
N ILE A 235 -5.72 7.33 16.67
CA ILE A 235 -5.25 8.09 15.50
C ILE A 235 -6.41 8.83 14.84
N THR A 236 -6.28 10.08 14.40
CA THR A 236 -7.41 10.76 13.71
C THR A 236 -7.42 10.49 12.20
N VAL A 237 -8.53 10.82 11.53
CA VAL A 237 -8.61 10.76 10.06
C VAL A 237 -7.59 11.69 9.41
N GLU A 238 -7.35 12.88 9.97
CA GLU A 238 -6.31 13.80 9.50
C GLU A 238 -4.93 13.21 9.60
N HIS A 239 -4.63 12.52 10.69
CA HIS A 239 -3.32 11.90 10.88
C HIS A 239 -3.12 10.74 9.90
N LEU A 240 -4.15 9.92 9.66
CA LEU A 240 -4.14 8.93 8.58
C LEU A 240 -3.93 9.57 7.21
N LEU A 241 -4.64 10.67 6.93
CA LEU A 241 -4.54 11.39 5.67
C LEU A 241 -3.15 11.99 5.46
N TYR A 242 -2.57 12.59 6.50
CA TYR A 242 -1.19 13.07 6.51
C TYR A 242 -0.21 11.94 6.22
N CYS A 243 -0.37 10.79 6.87
CA CYS A 243 0.47 9.63 6.62
C CYS A 243 0.36 9.15 5.17
N LEU A 244 -0.84 9.15 4.59
CA LEU A 244 -1.07 8.79 3.19
C LEU A 244 -0.38 9.73 2.20
N VAL A 245 -0.28 11.02 2.52
CA VAL A 245 0.49 11.98 1.73
C VAL A 245 1.98 11.64 1.76
N CYS A 246 2.52 11.36 2.95
CA CYS A 246 3.91 10.90 3.11
C CYS A 246 4.15 9.59 2.33
N GLU A 247 3.23 8.64 2.41
CA GLU A 247 3.27 7.38 1.65
C GLU A 247 3.33 7.61 0.15
N ARG A 248 2.43 8.45 -0.37
CA ARG A 248 2.38 8.77 -1.79
C ARG A 248 3.68 9.43 -2.27
N ARG A 249 4.24 10.32 -1.45
CA ARG A 249 5.49 11.04 -1.75
C ARG A 249 6.70 10.10 -1.76
N TYR A 250 6.88 9.30 -0.71
CA TYR A 250 8.12 8.58 -0.46
C TYR A 250 8.11 7.14 -0.99
N TYR A 251 6.96 6.47 -0.98
CA TYR A 251 6.88 5.01 -1.20
C TYR A 251 6.04 4.57 -2.41
N VAL A 252 5.25 5.46 -2.99
CA VAL A 252 4.44 5.17 -4.18
C VAL A 252 5.01 5.88 -5.40
N ASP A 253 5.16 5.14 -6.50
CA ASP A 253 5.35 5.78 -7.79
C ASP A 253 3.99 6.24 -8.30
N ASN A 254 3.84 7.56 -8.44
CA ASN A 254 2.59 8.20 -8.84
C ASN A 254 2.81 9.12 -10.04
N GLN A 255 3.74 8.78 -10.93
CA GLN A 255 3.96 9.51 -12.19
C GLN A 255 2.72 9.54 -13.09
N ASP A 256 1.92 8.47 -13.05
CA ASP A 256 0.64 8.35 -13.74
C ASP A 256 -0.50 9.13 -13.07
N LYS A 257 -0.24 9.80 -11.94
CA LYS A 257 -1.20 10.63 -11.19
C LYS A 257 -2.47 9.90 -10.74
N VAL A 258 -2.49 8.56 -10.77
CA VAL A 258 -3.67 7.76 -10.42
C VAL A 258 -4.05 7.89 -8.95
N ILE A 259 -3.09 8.11 -8.04
CA ILE A 259 -3.36 8.32 -6.62
C ILE A 259 -3.55 9.83 -6.37
N THR A 260 -4.76 10.32 -6.66
CA THR A 260 -5.17 11.73 -6.43
C THR A 260 -5.47 12.00 -4.95
N ASN A 261 -5.60 13.29 -4.58
CA ASN A 261 -6.00 13.67 -3.20
C ASN A 261 -7.37 13.12 -2.84
N LYS A 262 -8.31 13.06 -3.80
CA LYS A 262 -9.63 12.44 -3.63
C LYS A 262 -9.51 10.97 -3.22
N ILE A 263 -8.57 10.23 -3.84
CA ILE A 263 -8.34 8.82 -3.51
C ILE A 263 -7.69 8.67 -2.14
N LEU A 264 -6.73 9.52 -1.78
CA LEU A 264 -6.14 9.50 -0.44
C LEU A 264 -7.21 9.77 0.63
N TYR A 265 -8.05 10.79 0.40
CA TYR A 265 -9.16 11.11 1.30
C TYR A 265 -10.15 9.95 1.45
N GLN A 266 -10.54 9.32 0.35
CA GLN A 266 -11.42 8.16 0.36
C GLN A 266 -10.80 6.99 1.14
N ILE A 267 -9.52 6.69 0.90
CA ILE A 267 -8.80 5.63 1.63
C ILE A 267 -8.76 5.95 3.13
N ALA A 268 -8.46 7.19 3.53
CA ALA A 268 -8.44 7.59 4.93
C ALA A 268 -9.82 7.40 5.57
N LYS A 269 -10.89 7.90 4.94
CA LYS A 269 -12.26 7.79 5.43
C LYS A 269 -12.71 6.32 5.55
N ASP A 270 -12.52 5.53 4.50
CA ASP A 270 -12.96 4.14 4.44
C ASP A 270 -12.22 3.27 5.46
N SER A 271 -10.89 3.43 5.56
CA SER A 271 -10.09 2.68 6.54
C SER A 271 -10.36 3.11 7.98
N TRP A 272 -10.73 4.37 8.19
CA TRP A 272 -11.13 4.87 9.50
C TRP A 272 -12.43 4.21 9.97
N SER A 273 -13.45 4.19 9.12
CA SER A 273 -14.74 3.54 9.41
C SER A 273 -14.68 2.02 9.47
N ASP A 274 -13.67 1.39 8.87
CA ASP A 274 -13.52 -0.07 8.87
C ASP A 274 -13.00 -0.58 10.23
N THR A 275 -13.88 -1.15 11.04
CA THR A 275 -13.59 -1.71 12.37
C THR A 275 -13.49 -3.24 12.37
N GLU A 276 -13.94 -3.92 11.31
CA GLU A 276 -14.11 -5.38 11.30
C GLU A 276 -13.02 -6.11 10.50
N ARG A 277 -12.29 -5.41 9.64
CA ARG A 277 -11.37 -6.06 8.71
C ARG A 277 -10.10 -6.54 9.39
N ASN A 278 -9.93 -7.86 9.36
CA ASN A 278 -8.71 -8.52 9.80
C ASN A 278 -7.60 -8.40 8.73
N ILE A 279 -6.50 -7.75 9.09
CA ILE A 279 -5.27 -7.73 8.31
C ILE A 279 -4.28 -8.77 8.84
N ASN A 280 -3.50 -9.38 7.93
CA ASN A 280 -2.45 -10.30 8.35
C ASN A 280 -1.25 -9.53 8.90
N ILE A 281 -1.16 -9.45 10.23
CA ILE A 281 -0.12 -8.71 10.94
C ILE A 281 1.10 -9.60 11.14
N GLN A 282 2.23 -9.19 10.57
CA GLN A 282 3.51 -9.80 10.91
C GLN A 282 4.10 -9.13 12.15
N LYS A 283 3.82 -9.71 13.32
CA LYS A 283 4.37 -9.23 14.59
C LYS A 283 5.89 -9.37 14.62
N ASP A 284 6.56 -8.38 15.19
CA ASP A 284 7.99 -8.46 15.46
C ASP A 284 8.23 -9.48 16.59
N LYS A 285 9.17 -10.40 16.39
CA LYS A 285 9.49 -11.43 17.40
C LYS A 285 10.34 -10.88 18.55
N ARG A 286 10.92 -9.69 18.38
CA ARG A 286 11.74 -9.06 19.42
C ARG A 286 10.85 -8.58 20.55
N LEU A 287 11.34 -8.71 21.77
CA LEU A 287 10.68 -8.16 22.97
C LEU A 287 11.14 -6.73 23.26
N PHE A 288 12.35 -6.38 22.82
CA PHE A 288 12.94 -5.07 23.08
C PHE A 288 13.87 -4.66 21.93
N ILE A 289 14.18 -3.37 21.89
CA ILE A 289 15.27 -2.82 21.09
C ILE A 289 16.29 -2.13 21.98
N VAL A 290 17.48 -1.91 21.45
CA VAL A 290 18.53 -1.19 22.17
C VAL A 290 18.19 0.30 22.22
N ASN A 291 18.31 0.90 23.41
CA ASN A 291 18.21 2.34 23.56
C ASN A 291 19.45 3.01 22.98
N SER A 292 19.26 3.84 21.94
CA SER A 292 20.40 4.53 21.31
C SER A 292 20.96 5.64 22.20
N LYS A 293 20.11 6.31 23.01
CA LYS A 293 20.55 7.33 23.97
C LYS A 293 21.49 6.76 25.03
N TYR A 294 21.24 5.52 25.47
CA TYR A 294 22.14 4.79 26.37
C TYR A 294 23.51 4.53 25.70
N CYS A 295 23.51 4.08 24.44
CA CYS A 295 24.76 3.87 23.71
C CYS A 295 25.59 5.16 23.60
N GLU A 296 24.94 6.28 23.32
CA GLU A 296 25.56 7.60 23.21
C GLU A 296 26.11 8.07 24.56
N LYS A 297 25.32 8.00 25.63
CA LYS A 297 25.74 8.42 26.99
C LYS A 297 26.95 7.65 27.50
N TYR A 298 26.99 6.34 27.28
CA TYR A 298 28.05 5.47 27.82
C TYR A 298 29.15 5.13 26.81
N GLY A 299 29.09 5.64 25.58
CA GLY A 299 30.10 5.40 24.54
C GLY A 299 30.25 3.93 24.15
N ILE A 300 29.19 3.13 24.26
CA ILE A 300 29.25 1.69 23.98
C ILE A 300 28.57 1.31 22.67
N SER A 301 29.02 0.19 22.07
CA SER A 301 28.39 -0.33 20.87
C SER A 301 26.96 -0.85 21.13
N LYS A 302 26.09 -0.77 20.11
CA LYS A 302 24.73 -1.36 20.15
C LYS A 302 24.73 -2.85 20.52
N ARG A 303 25.80 -3.58 20.16
CA ARG A 303 25.95 -5.00 20.51
C ARG A 303 26.23 -5.18 22.01
N ALA A 304 27.11 -4.35 22.58
CA ALA A 304 27.38 -4.37 24.02
C ALA A 304 26.12 -3.98 24.82
N ALA A 305 25.44 -2.90 24.42
CA ALA A 305 24.19 -2.47 25.04
C ALA A 305 23.11 -3.57 25.00
N ARG A 306 22.97 -4.28 23.87
CA ARG A 306 22.06 -5.43 23.77
C ARG A 306 22.38 -6.53 24.79
N ASN A 307 23.65 -6.85 24.98
CA ASN A 307 24.04 -7.89 25.94
C ASN A 307 23.73 -7.47 27.37
N ILE A 308 23.95 -6.20 27.72
CA ILE A 308 23.59 -5.63 29.02
C ILE A 308 22.08 -5.72 29.21
N ALA A 309 21.30 -5.25 28.24
CA ALA A 309 19.85 -5.32 28.26
C ALA A 309 19.31 -6.74 28.44
N THR A 310 19.83 -7.72 27.70
CA THR A 310 19.42 -9.13 27.83
C THR A 310 19.67 -9.64 29.24
N LYS A 311 20.81 -9.31 29.86
CA LYS A 311 21.13 -9.70 31.23
C LYS A 311 20.18 -9.05 32.24
N MET A 312 19.92 -7.75 32.11
CA MET A 312 19.00 -7.03 33.00
C MET A 312 17.57 -7.56 32.90
N LEU A 313 17.07 -7.78 31.68
CA LEU A 313 15.73 -8.33 31.46
C LEU A 313 15.59 -9.77 31.98
N LEU A 314 16.65 -10.58 31.85
CA LEU A 314 16.67 -11.92 32.44
C LEU A 314 16.67 -11.84 33.97
N ASP A 315 17.50 -10.98 34.58
CA ASP A 315 17.53 -10.77 36.03
C ASP A 315 16.17 -10.35 36.58
N LEU A 316 15.50 -9.39 35.95
CA LEU A 316 14.15 -8.95 36.34
C LEU A 316 13.13 -10.10 36.28
N ARG A 317 13.15 -10.91 35.22
CA ARG A 317 12.26 -12.08 35.10
C ARG A 317 12.53 -13.13 36.17
N LEU A 318 13.80 -13.40 36.46
CA LEU A 318 14.17 -14.35 37.50
C LEU A 318 13.72 -13.85 38.88
N LYS A 319 13.91 -12.56 39.20
CA LYS A 319 13.42 -11.96 40.46
C LYS A 319 11.91 -12.10 40.64
N GLN A 320 11.16 -12.01 39.54
CA GLN A 320 9.70 -12.10 39.58
C GLN A 320 9.20 -13.55 39.72
N LEU A 321 9.91 -14.52 39.13
CA LEU A 321 9.38 -15.88 38.93
C LEU A 321 10.08 -16.95 39.78
N TYR A 322 11.22 -16.64 40.38
CA TYR A 322 11.96 -17.58 41.21
C TYR A 322 11.29 -17.71 42.58
N ASP A 323 10.91 -18.93 42.96
CA ASP A 323 10.30 -19.22 44.25
C ASP A 323 11.36 -19.77 45.22
N THR A 324 11.57 -19.07 46.33
CA THR A 324 12.55 -19.45 47.36
C THR A 324 12.17 -20.71 48.13
N ASN A 325 10.91 -21.16 48.05
CA ASN A 325 10.44 -22.39 48.68
C ASN A 325 10.71 -23.63 47.83
N LEU A 326 11.05 -23.44 46.55
CA LEU A 326 11.33 -24.53 45.61
C LEU A 326 12.84 -24.74 45.48
N SER A 327 13.24 -25.98 45.22
CA SER A 327 14.62 -26.28 44.85
C SER A 327 15.00 -25.60 43.52
N VAL A 328 16.31 -25.42 43.29
CA VAL A 328 16.81 -24.88 42.01
C VAL A 328 16.36 -25.72 40.81
N LYS A 329 16.17 -27.03 41.00
CA LYS A 329 15.70 -27.94 39.94
C LYS A 329 14.22 -27.70 39.61
N GLU A 330 13.37 -27.56 40.62
CA GLU A 330 11.94 -27.27 40.45
C GLU A 330 11.73 -25.88 39.83
N ASN A 331 12.50 -24.89 40.28
CA ASN A 331 12.53 -23.56 39.66
C ASN A 331 12.94 -23.63 38.18
N MET A 332 13.94 -24.44 37.82
CA MET A 332 14.31 -24.61 36.40
C MET A 332 13.17 -25.17 35.55
N GLU A 333 12.44 -26.17 36.06
CA GLU A 333 11.31 -26.76 35.34
C GLU A 333 10.16 -25.74 35.19
N SER A 334 9.84 -25.00 36.26
CA SER A 334 8.84 -23.92 36.21
C SER A 334 9.21 -22.83 35.20
N LEU A 335 10.44 -22.32 35.24
CA LEU A 335 10.93 -21.29 34.31
C LEU A 335 10.89 -21.78 32.86
N LYS A 336 11.23 -23.04 32.61
CA LYS A 336 11.15 -23.66 31.28
C LYS A 336 9.71 -23.75 30.78
N ASN A 337 8.76 -24.12 31.64
CA ASN A 337 7.33 -24.16 31.31
C ASN A 337 6.77 -22.77 30.97
N GLN A 338 7.35 -21.71 31.55
CA GLN A 338 7.04 -20.32 31.25
C GLN A 338 7.83 -19.77 30.05
N GLY A 339 8.58 -20.62 29.33
CA GLY A 339 9.31 -20.26 28.12
C GLY A 339 10.66 -19.56 28.35
N ILE A 340 11.17 -19.52 29.58
CA ILE A 340 12.48 -18.94 29.90
C ILE A 340 13.57 -20.00 29.68
N LYS A 341 14.46 -19.71 28.74
CA LYS A 341 15.62 -20.57 28.44
C LYS A 341 16.83 -20.11 29.25
N ILE A 342 17.14 -20.83 30.32
CA ILE A 342 18.34 -20.63 31.14
C ILE A 342 19.05 -21.96 31.39
N GLY A 343 20.38 -21.95 31.35
CA GLY A 343 21.19 -23.13 31.67
C GLY A 343 21.34 -23.31 33.18
N LYS A 344 21.49 -24.56 33.64
CA LYS A 344 21.66 -24.92 35.05
C LYS A 344 22.70 -24.05 35.75
N SER A 345 23.94 -24.01 35.23
CA SER A 345 25.03 -23.24 35.84
C SER A 345 24.73 -21.73 35.91
N SER A 346 23.98 -21.19 34.95
CA SER A 346 23.59 -19.77 34.97
C SER A 346 22.58 -19.47 36.06
N LEU A 347 21.59 -20.36 36.28
CA LEU A 347 20.64 -20.18 37.37
C LEU A 347 21.31 -20.31 38.74
N TYR A 348 22.18 -21.31 38.94
CA TYR A 348 22.95 -21.43 40.19
C TYR A 348 23.82 -20.20 40.48
N ASN A 349 24.52 -19.68 39.47
CA ASN A 349 25.31 -18.47 39.61
C ASN A 349 24.45 -17.26 39.95
N TRP A 350 23.26 -17.17 39.36
CA TRP A 350 22.30 -16.11 39.66
C TRP A 350 21.83 -16.17 41.11
N VAL A 351 21.36 -17.34 41.58
CA VAL A 351 20.94 -17.55 42.98
C VAL A 351 22.05 -17.15 43.96
N LYS A 352 23.29 -17.62 43.71
CA LYS A 352 24.47 -17.26 44.50
C LYS A 352 24.73 -15.74 44.52
N SER A 353 24.51 -15.05 43.40
CA SER A 353 24.69 -13.59 43.30
C SER A 353 23.61 -12.80 44.05
N GLN A 354 22.40 -13.35 44.16
CA GLN A 354 21.29 -12.74 44.92
C GLN A 354 21.38 -13.02 46.43
N LYS A 355 22.29 -13.91 46.87
CA LYS A 355 22.41 -14.39 48.26
C LYS A 355 21.13 -15.06 48.78
N ILE A 356 20.43 -15.78 47.89
CA ILE A 356 19.24 -16.59 48.18
C ILE A 356 19.63 -18.05 48.32
#